data_AF-A0A6B0ZL92-F1
#
_entry.id   AF-A0A6B0ZL92-F1
#
_cell.length_a   1.000
_cell.length_b   1.000
_cell.length_c   1.000
_cell.angle_alpha   90.00
_cell.angle_beta   90.00
_cell.angle_gamma   90.00
#
_symmetry.space_group_name_H-M   'P 1'
#
loop_
_entity.id
_entity.type
_entity.pdbx_description
1 polymer ?
#
loop_
_entity_poly.entity_id
_entity_poly.type
_entity_poly.pdbx_seq_one_letter_code
_entity_poly.pdbx_strand_id
1 'polypeptide(L)'
;MAMPAHLHLRPQMGGQHAGNPHRTPVRSSLQLHRTTLLTPVTHSTRSQRVLRSLSGTARQIGLFGVVRTGILMPYFPACPAQQGMAGLFFSGAVSITKVVVFIDYQNVYHRARASFGYDGDPDPNIGHIYPQKVGELLCDLGLPNDPYRELNEVRVYKGMPDHRSGVDAQSFAARQIAAWENAPTVMVRYRPLDYFEVEKKGKTVWKSQEKGVDVMLALDLVDLAQSGVFDTAVVFSADSDLLPALEQVVDLGRRVETATWDGPGINRGPLRIPECDLWNHRLNRSHFDQVCDSTDYLATE
;
A
#
# COMPACT_ATOMS: atom_id res chain seq x y z
N MET A 1 27.30 67.79 12.87
CA MET A 1 28.15 68.54 11.91
C MET A 1 29.03 67.53 11.19
N ALA A 2 29.03 67.31 9.88
CA ALA A 2 28.18 67.72 8.78
C ALA A 2 28.31 66.61 7.69
N MET A 3 27.19 66.23 7.08
CA MET A 3 27.07 65.55 5.77
C MET A 3 27.07 66.64 4.66
N PRO A 4 26.85 66.35 3.36
CA PRO A 4 27.45 65.36 2.45
C PRO A 4 27.84 66.03 1.10
N ALA A 5 28.26 65.28 0.08
CA ALA A 5 28.27 65.75 -1.31
C ALA A 5 27.49 64.80 -2.23
N HIS A 6 26.30 65.26 -2.65
CA HIS A 6 25.55 64.76 -3.79
C HIS A 6 26.10 65.41 -5.08
N LEU A 7 26.11 64.66 -6.18
CA LEU A 7 25.96 65.25 -7.52
C LEU A 7 24.85 64.52 -8.27
N HIS A 8 24.07 65.31 -9.00
CA HIS A 8 22.75 65.00 -9.53
C HIS A 8 22.73 65.28 -11.04
N LEU A 9 21.70 64.73 -11.71
CA LEU A 9 21.16 65.04 -13.06
C LEU A 9 21.80 64.30 -14.25
N ARG A 10 21.11 63.91 -15.33
CA ARG A 10 19.75 63.46 -15.73
C ARG A 10 19.79 63.35 -17.31
N PRO A 11 18.75 62.88 -18.04
CA PRO A 11 18.90 61.99 -19.22
C PRO A 11 18.50 62.60 -20.58
N GLN A 12 18.70 61.83 -21.67
CA GLN A 12 17.94 61.88 -22.94
C GLN A 12 17.82 60.42 -23.47
N MET A 13 16.64 59.81 -23.72
CA MET A 13 15.58 60.01 -24.72
C MET A 13 15.99 59.77 -26.18
N GLY A 14 15.37 58.76 -26.80
CA GLY A 14 14.92 58.80 -28.21
C GLY A 14 15.49 57.73 -29.14
N GLY A 15 14.62 56.87 -29.68
CA GLY A 15 14.93 56.06 -30.88
C GLY A 15 14.01 54.86 -31.12
N GLN A 16 12.87 55.10 -31.76
CA GLN A 16 11.90 54.10 -32.24
C GLN A 16 12.35 53.47 -33.57
N HIS A 17 11.94 52.22 -33.82
CA HIS A 17 11.39 51.62 -35.07
C HIS A 17 11.51 50.08 -34.94
N ALA A 18 10.68 49.18 -35.46
CA ALA A 18 9.33 49.10 -36.03
C ALA A 18 9.27 47.75 -36.78
N GLY A 19 8.19 46.96 -36.65
CA GLY A 19 7.66 46.15 -37.77
C GLY A 19 8.07 44.66 -37.92
N ASN A 20 7.35 43.76 -37.23
CA ASN A 20 6.35 42.76 -37.73
C ASN A 20 6.68 41.79 -38.93
N PRO A 21 5.82 40.77 -39.26
CA PRO A 21 5.79 39.37 -38.78
C PRO A 21 5.82 38.30 -39.91
N HIS A 22 5.61 37.01 -39.53
CA HIS A 22 5.00 35.87 -40.27
C HIS A 22 5.84 34.59 -40.49
N ARG A 23 5.35 33.45 -39.94
CA ARG A 23 4.94 32.17 -40.59
C ARG A 23 5.24 30.91 -39.75
N THR A 24 4.19 30.38 -39.12
CA THR A 24 3.59 29.01 -39.17
C THR A 24 4.44 27.72 -39.34
N PRO A 25 3.90 26.56 -38.91
CA PRO A 25 4.62 25.51 -38.16
C PRO A 25 5.04 24.31 -39.00
N VAL A 26 5.98 23.52 -38.48
CA VAL A 26 6.31 22.18 -38.99
C VAL A 26 5.70 21.13 -38.07
N ARG A 27 4.71 20.40 -38.60
CA ARG A 27 4.30 19.07 -38.13
C ARG A 27 5.32 18.05 -38.63
N SER A 28 5.77 17.15 -37.76
CA SER A 28 6.28 15.84 -38.17
C SER A 28 5.75 14.76 -37.22
N SER A 29 4.96 13.89 -37.82
CA SER A 29 4.33 12.69 -37.32
C SER A 29 5.17 11.47 -37.70
N LEU A 30 5.52 10.60 -36.74
CA LEU A 30 6.03 9.22 -36.93
C LEU A 30 6.27 8.64 -35.52
N GLN A 31 5.96 7.42 -35.12
CA GLN A 31 5.17 6.31 -35.64
C GLN A 31 4.98 5.36 -34.43
N LEU A 32 3.75 4.94 -34.13
CA LEU A 32 3.49 3.85 -33.18
C LEU A 32 3.84 2.52 -33.87
N HIS A 33 4.79 1.77 -33.34
CA HIS A 33 4.91 0.34 -33.60
C HIS A 33 4.60 -0.44 -32.34
N ARG A 34 3.40 -1.04 -32.38
CA ARG A 34 2.89 -2.07 -31.48
C ARG A 34 3.52 -3.39 -31.93
N THR A 35 4.24 -4.10 -31.07
CA THR A 35 4.58 -5.50 -31.32
C THR A 35 4.34 -6.30 -30.05
N THR A 36 3.23 -7.02 -30.10
CA THR A 36 2.81 -8.07 -29.18
C THR A 36 3.65 -9.31 -29.43
N LEU A 37 4.29 -9.87 -28.41
CA LEU A 37 4.67 -11.29 -28.39
C LEU A 37 4.38 -11.88 -27.01
N LEU A 38 3.23 -12.54 -26.93
CA LEU A 38 2.88 -13.50 -25.89
C LEU A 38 3.71 -14.77 -26.10
N THR A 39 4.36 -15.26 -25.06
CA THR A 39 4.82 -16.66 -24.99
C THR A 39 4.27 -17.30 -23.71
N PRO A 40 3.63 -18.47 -23.79
CA PRO A 40 3.11 -19.17 -22.62
C PRO A 40 4.21 -20.02 -21.98
N VAL A 41 4.43 -19.83 -20.67
CA VAL A 41 5.23 -20.76 -19.86
C VAL A 41 4.34 -21.90 -19.41
N THR A 42 4.79 -23.11 -19.70
CA THR A 42 4.12 -24.39 -19.45
C THR A 42 4.26 -24.81 -17.99
N HIS A 43 3.14 -25.08 -17.32
CA HIS A 43 3.12 -25.74 -16.01
C HIS A 43 3.44 -27.24 -16.15
N SER A 44 4.49 -27.68 -15.45
CA SER A 44 4.82 -29.10 -15.24
C SER A 44 4.04 -29.64 -14.04
N THR A 45 3.13 -30.58 -14.29
CA THR A 45 2.47 -31.42 -13.29
C THR A 45 3.19 -32.76 -13.12
N ARG A 46 3.55 -33.12 -11.88
CA ARG A 46 3.85 -34.52 -11.48
C ARG A 46 3.50 -34.70 -9.99
N SER A 47 2.36 -35.36 -9.69
CA SER A 47 2.25 -36.70 -9.04
C SER A 47 2.93 -36.81 -7.66
N GLN A 48 2.39 -37.43 -6.60
CA GLN A 48 1.30 -38.38 -6.42
C GLN A 48 1.04 -38.57 -4.90
N ARG A 49 -0.24 -38.65 -4.53
CA ARG A 49 -0.90 -39.55 -3.56
C ARG A 49 0.01 -40.44 -2.66
N VAL A 50 -0.10 -40.30 -1.33
CA VAL A 50 -0.02 -41.42 -0.36
C VAL A 50 -1.05 -41.23 0.77
N LEU A 51 -2.00 -42.16 0.83
CA LEU A 51 -2.97 -42.39 1.91
C LEU A 51 -2.69 -43.80 2.45
N ARG A 52 -2.68 -43.95 3.79
CA ARG A 52 -2.73 -45.15 4.67
C ARG A 52 -1.81 -44.87 5.88
N SER A 53 -2.11 -45.20 7.14
CA SER A 53 -2.87 -46.31 7.69
C SER A 53 -3.21 -46.00 9.16
N LEU A 54 -4.44 -46.30 9.58
CA LEU A 54 -4.85 -46.45 10.98
C LEU A 54 -4.47 -47.85 11.48
N SER A 55 -3.90 -47.98 12.68
CA SER A 55 -3.88 -49.25 13.40
C SER A 55 -3.60 -49.08 14.91
N GLY A 56 -4.50 -49.63 15.72
CA GLY A 56 -4.26 -50.11 17.10
C GLY A 56 -4.26 -49.04 18.19
N THR A 57 -4.85 -49.21 19.37
CA THR A 57 -5.22 -50.44 20.08
C THR A 57 -6.23 -50.10 21.17
N ALA A 58 -7.23 -50.96 21.33
CA ALA A 58 -8.14 -50.96 22.46
C ALA A 58 -7.40 -51.42 23.74
N ARG A 59 -7.68 -50.76 24.87
CA ARG A 59 -7.49 -51.36 26.20
C ARG A 59 -8.71 -51.07 27.07
N GLN A 60 -9.15 -52.16 27.68
CA GLN A 60 -10.36 -52.38 28.46
C GLN A 60 -9.97 -52.43 29.94
N ILE A 61 -10.54 -51.57 30.79
CA ILE A 61 -10.65 -51.67 32.27
C ILE A 61 -11.83 -50.74 32.63
N GLY A 62 -12.83 -51.03 33.46
CA GLY A 62 -13.22 -52.14 34.31
C GLY A 62 -14.60 -51.80 34.90
N LEU A 63 -15.36 -52.84 35.24
CA LEU A 63 -16.73 -52.81 35.77
C LEU A 63 -16.75 -52.32 37.24
N PHE A 64 -17.78 -51.57 37.66
CA PHE A 64 -18.59 -51.73 38.91
C PHE A 64 -19.33 -50.43 39.27
N GLY A 65 -20.62 -50.53 39.61
CA GLY A 65 -21.33 -49.48 40.35
C GLY A 65 -22.75 -49.18 39.88
N VAL A 66 -23.70 -50.05 40.23
CA VAL A 66 -25.14 -49.79 40.16
C VAL A 66 -25.52 -48.75 41.22
N VAL A 67 -26.15 -47.64 40.84
CA VAL A 67 -27.15 -46.96 41.67
C VAL A 67 -28.28 -46.46 40.77
N ARG A 68 -29.49 -46.82 41.19
CA ARG A 68 -30.77 -46.71 40.50
C ARG A 68 -31.51 -45.52 41.10
N THR A 69 -31.81 -44.49 40.32
CA THR A 69 -32.82 -43.49 40.68
C THR A 69 -33.48 -42.97 39.41
N GLY A 70 -34.76 -43.31 39.26
CA GLY A 70 -35.56 -42.99 38.10
C GLY A 70 -35.95 -41.53 38.04
N ILE A 71 -35.95 -40.99 36.83
CA ILE A 71 -36.68 -39.77 36.48
C ILE A 71 -37.51 -40.10 35.24
N LEU A 72 -38.80 -39.81 35.38
CA LEU A 72 -39.91 -40.07 34.48
C LEU A 72 -39.75 -39.25 33.18
N MET A 73 -39.68 -39.93 32.04
CA MET A 73 -39.76 -39.33 30.70
C MET A 73 -41.24 -39.11 30.34
N PRO A 74 -41.69 -37.87 30.02
CA PRO A 74 -43.01 -37.69 29.44
C PRO A 74 -42.98 -38.05 27.95
N TYR A 75 -43.88 -38.96 27.58
CA TYR A 75 -44.27 -39.27 26.21
C TYR A 75 -44.70 -38.00 25.47
N PHE A 76 -44.06 -37.71 24.34
CA PHE A 76 -44.64 -36.87 23.29
C PHE A 76 -44.90 -37.74 22.05
N PRO A 77 -46.09 -37.62 21.42
CA PRO A 77 -46.52 -38.52 20.37
C PRO A 77 -45.77 -38.27 19.06
N ALA A 78 -45.53 -39.35 18.33
CA ALA A 78 -45.05 -39.32 16.95
C ALA A 78 -46.05 -38.55 16.07
N CYS A 79 -45.57 -37.55 15.33
CA CYS A 79 -46.30 -36.83 14.29
C CYS A 79 -45.55 -37.04 12.95
N PRO A 80 -46.26 -37.24 11.83
CA PRO A 80 -45.75 -37.96 10.67
C PRO A 80 -44.85 -37.11 9.77
N ALA A 81 -44.00 -37.82 9.03
CA ALA A 81 -43.13 -37.28 8.00
C ALA A 81 -43.91 -36.40 6.99
N GLN A 82 -43.65 -35.09 7.00
CA GLN A 82 -43.94 -34.23 5.87
C GLN A 82 -42.77 -34.31 4.89
N GLN A 83 -43.06 -34.93 3.74
CA GLN A 83 -42.34 -34.76 2.50
C GLN A 83 -42.35 -33.28 2.09
N GLY A 84 -41.22 -32.78 1.61
CA GLY A 84 -41.17 -31.56 0.81
C GLY A 84 -40.40 -30.39 1.43
N MET A 85 -39.09 -30.53 1.53
CA MET A 85 -38.17 -29.41 1.27
C MET A 85 -37.00 -29.99 0.48
N ALA A 86 -37.04 -29.81 -0.84
CA ALA A 86 -35.86 -30.01 -1.66
C ALA A 86 -34.77 -29.09 -1.09
N GLY A 87 -33.69 -29.69 -0.58
CA GLY A 87 -32.53 -28.93 -0.14
C GLY A 87 -32.01 -28.14 -1.32
N LEU A 88 -32.20 -26.82 -1.29
CA LEU A 88 -31.34 -25.91 -2.04
C LEU A 88 -29.95 -26.04 -1.42
N PHE A 89 -29.16 -26.96 -1.96
CA PHE A 89 -27.72 -26.96 -1.76
C PHE A 89 -27.19 -25.73 -2.51
N PHE A 90 -27.13 -24.59 -1.82
CA PHE A 90 -26.23 -23.52 -2.22
C PHE A 90 -24.81 -24.08 -2.06
N SER A 91 -24.31 -24.73 -3.10
CA SER A 91 -22.87 -24.89 -3.30
C SER A 91 -22.33 -23.51 -3.66
N GLY A 92 -22.33 -22.60 -2.68
CA GLY A 92 -21.68 -21.31 -2.81
C GLY A 92 -20.20 -21.58 -2.96
N ALA A 93 -19.68 -21.39 -4.17
CA ALA A 93 -18.24 -21.30 -4.35
C ALA A 93 -17.76 -20.15 -3.46
N VAL A 94 -17.00 -20.47 -2.43
CA VAL A 94 -16.31 -19.45 -1.62
C VAL A 94 -15.27 -18.84 -2.55
N SER A 95 -15.53 -17.64 -3.05
CA SER A 95 -14.56 -16.88 -3.82
C SER A 95 -13.51 -16.33 -2.85
N ILE A 96 -12.23 -16.59 -3.15
CA ILE A 96 -11.12 -15.99 -2.43
C ILE A 96 -11.02 -14.53 -2.87
N THR A 97 -11.14 -13.60 -1.93
CA THR A 97 -10.96 -12.17 -2.17
C THR A 97 -9.50 -11.87 -2.46
N LYS A 98 -9.19 -11.32 -3.64
CA LYS A 98 -7.82 -10.89 -3.96
C LYS A 98 -7.54 -9.51 -3.39
N VAL A 99 -6.48 -9.40 -2.61
CA VAL A 99 -6.08 -8.16 -1.94
C VAL A 99 -4.82 -7.60 -2.56
N VAL A 100 -4.83 -6.31 -2.89
CA VAL A 100 -3.61 -5.58 -3.25
C VAL A 100 -3.42 -4.43 -2.28
N VAL A 101 -2.20 -4.32 -1.72
CA VAL A 101 -1.84 -3.28 -0.77
C VAL A 101 -1.03 -2.19 -1.48
N PHE A 102 -1.46 -0.94 -1.35
CA PHE A 102 -0.83 0.23 -1.93
C PHE A 102 -0.20 1.06 -0.81
N ILE A 103 1.11 1.26 -0.86
CA ILE A 103 1.88 1.93 0.19
C ILE A 103 2.43 3.25 -0.36
N ASP A 104 1.90 4.35 0.16
CA ASP A 104 2.51 5.67 0.05
C ASP A 104 3.70 5.75 1.02
N TYR A 105 4.88 5.38 0.53
CA TYR A 105 6.01 5.04 1.39
C TYR A 105 6.48 6.23 2.24
N GLN A 106 6.56 7.41 1.64
CA GLN A 106 7.05 8.60 2.33
C GLN A 106 6.03 9.04 3.41
N ASN A 107 4.73 8.99 3.11
CA ASN A 107 3.67 9.27 4.09
C ASN A 107 3.71 8.29 5.27
N VAL A 108 3.81 6.99 4.97
CA VAL A 108 3.88 5.91 5.97
C VAL A 108 5.12 6.04 6.84
N TYR A 109 6.29 6.29 6.25
CA TYR A 109 7.56 6.45 6.95
C TYR A 109 7.54 7.62 7.93
N HIS A 110 7.21 8.83 7.46
CA HIS A 110 7.22 10.01 8.33
C HIS A 110 6.19 9.90 9.46
N ARG A 111 5.03 9.29 9.17
CA ARG A 111 4.01 9.05 10.20
C ARG A 111 4.39 7.96 11.19
N ALA A 112 5.10 6.92 10.78
CA ALA A 112 5.63 5.92 11.71
C ALA A 112 6.57 6.60 12.71
N ARG A 113 7.48 7.44 12.20
CA ARG A 113 8.44 8.18 13.02
C ARG A 113 7.78 9.14 13.99
N ALA A 114 6.79 9.90 13.54
CA ALA A 114 5.99 10.77 14.40
C ALA A 114 5.19 9.98 15.46
N SER A 115 4.63 8.83 15.09
CA SER A 115 3.76 8.04 15.98
C SER A 115 4.52 7.30 17.07
N PHE A 116 5.74 6.87 16.78
CA PHE A 116 6.48 5.94 17.64
C PHE A 116 7.74 6.54 18.27
N GLY A 117 7.85 7.87 18.27
CA GLY A 117 8.88 8.59 19.02
C GLY A 117 10.24 8.68 18.33
N TYR A 118 10.27 8.52 17.00
CA TYR A 118 11.48 8.68 16.18
C TYR A 118 11.53 10.05 15.49
N ASP A 119 10.64 10.98 15.85
CA ASP A 119 10.66 12.32 15.28
C ASP A 119 11.94 13.07 15.69
N GLY A 120 12.61 13.68 14.72
CA GLY A 120 13.89 14.38 14.93
C GLY A 120 15.13 13.50 15.13
N ASP A 121 15.00 12.16 15.19
CA ASP A 121 16.15 11.27 15.27
C ASP A 121 16.91 11.27 13.92
N PRO A 122 18.23 11.51 13.88
CA PRO A 122 18.97 11.61 12.63
C PRO A 122 19.26 10.26 11.96
N ASP A 123 19.05 9.12 12.64
CA ASP A 123 19.34 7.80 12.08
C ASP A 123 18.42 7.51 10.89
N PRO A 124 18.98 7.33 9.67
CA PRO A 124 18.19 7.01 8.50
C PRO A 124 17.71 5.56 8.46
N ASN A 125 18.17 4.67 9.33
CA ASN A 125 17.75 3.26 9.35
C ASN A 125 16.47 3.01 10.15
N ILE A 126 16.00 3.97 10.96
CA ILE A 126 14.85 3.75 11.84
C ILE A 126 13.53 4.26 11.27
N GLY A 127 12.42 3.63 11.67
CA GLY A 127 11.07 4.01 11.23
C GLY A 127 10.65 3.41 9.90
N HIS A 128 11.48 2.55 9.31
CA HIS A 128 11.16 1.84 8.07
C HIS A 128 10.23 0.65 8.31
N ILE A 129 9.48 0.31 7.28
CA ILE A 129 8.65 -0.90 7.23
C ILE A 129 9.16 -1.81 6.12
N TYR A 130 8.96 -3.11 6.31
CA TYR A 130 9.22 -4.12 5.29
C TYR A 130 7.91 -4.38 4.53
N PRO A 131 7.79 -4.01 3.24
CA PRO A 131 6.53 -4.03 2.51
C PRO A 131 5.79 -5.36 2.53
N GLN A 132 6.50 -6.47 2.39
CA GLN A 132 5.89 -7.80 2.42
C GLN A 132 5.15 -8.08 3.74
N LYS A 133 5.78 -7.74 4.88
CA LYS A 133 5.19 -7.94 6.21
C LYS A 133 3.95 -7.05 6.41
N VAL A 134 3.98 -5.83 5.86
CA VAL A 134 2.82 -4.94 5.86
C VAL A 134 1.67 -5.54 5.05
N GLY A 135 1.96 -6.08 3.87
CA GLY A 135 0.99 -6.77 3.02
C GLY A 135 0.31 -7.92 3.74
N GLU A 136 1.11 -8.80 4.35
CA GLU A 136 0.64 -9.97 5.12
C GLU A 136 -0.22 -9.52 6.30
N LEU A 137 0.26 -8.57 7.11
CA LEU A 137 -0.48 -8.06 8.26
C LEU A 137 -1.84 -7.46 7.86
N LEU A 138 -1.88 -6.60 6.83
CA LEU A 138 -3.13 -5.97 6.38
C LEU A 138 -4.07 -6.95 5.69
N CYS A 139 -3.52 -8.00 5.06
CA CYS A 139 -4.31 -9.10 4.54
C CYS A 139 -4.96 -9.88 5.70
N ASP A 140 -4.19 -10.21 6.74
CA ASP A 140 -4.67 -11.01 7.87
C ASP A 140 -5.64 -10.27 8.78
N LEU A 141 -5.45 -8.96 8.98
CA LEU A 141 -6.36 -8.14 9.79
C LEU A 141 -7.76 -8.11 9.18
N GLY A 142 -7.85 -7.87 7.86
CA GLY A 142 -9.06 -7.94 7.05
C GLY A 142 -10.30 -7.25 7.63
N LEU A 143 -11.46 -7.57 7.06
CA LEU A 143 -12.76 -7.24 7.64
C LEU A 143 -13.36 -8.51 8.27
N PRO A 144 -14.14 -8.40 9.37
CA PRO A 144 -14.80 -9.56 9.97
C PRO A 144 -15.72 -10.34 9.00
N ASN A 145 -16.25 -9.67 7.97
CA ASN A 145 -17.10 -10.27 6.94
C ASN A 145 -16.34 -10.64 5.65
N ASP A 146 -15.01 -10.56 5.64
CA ASP A 146 -14.13 -10.93 4.53
C ASP A 146 -13.02 -11.91 4.99
N PRO A 147 -13.37 -13.07 5.59
CA PRO A 147 -12.38 -13.96 6.20
C PRO A 147 -11.56 -14.79 5.20
N TYR A 148 -11.96 -14.85 3.92
CA TYR A 148 -11.31 -15.65 2.89
C TYR A 148 -10.65 -14.73 1.86
N ARG A 149 -9.44 -14.26 2.19
CA ARG A 149 -8.67 -13.35 1.35
C ARG A 149 -7.24 -13.84 1.16
N GLU A 150 -6.66 -13.49 0.02
CA GLU A 150 -5.26 -13.77 -0.30
C GLU A 150 -4.55 -12.47 -0.70
N LEU A 151 -3.31 -12.31 -0.24
CA LEU A 151 -2.46 -11.21 -0.67
C LEU A 151 -1.96 -11.49 -2.08
N ASN A 152 -2.46 -10.72 -3.05
CA ASN A 152 -2.05 -10.83 -4.45
C ASN A 152 -0.77 -10.02 -4.72
N GLU A 153 -0.73 -8.74 -4.32
CA GLU A 153 0.45 -7.87 -4.53
C GLU A 153 0.58 -6.82 -3.41
N VAL A 154 1.81 -6.34 -3.21
CA VAL A 154 2.15 -5.15 -2.42
C VAL A 154 2.88 -4.17 -3.33
N ARG A 155 2.32 -2.98 -3.49
CA ARG A 155 2.86 -1.92 -4.35
C ARG A 155 3.36 -0.77 -3.50
N VAL A 156 4.64 -0.45 -3.65
CA VAL A 156 5.31 0.63 -2.90
C VAL A 156 5.54 1.79 -3.84
N TYR A 157 5.09 2.98 -3.45
CA TYR A 157 5.27 4.22 -4.20
C TYR A 157 6.21 5.13 -3.42
N LYS A 158 7.35 5.50 -4.01
CA LYS A 158 8.37 6.32 -3.33
C LYS A 158 9.14 7.26 -4.26
N GLY A 159 9.66 8.34 -3.71
CA GLY A 159 10.70 9.14 -4.31
C GLY A 159 12.05 8.42 -4.32
N MET A 160 12.78 8.55 -5.42
CA MET A 160 14.13 8.02 -5.59
C MET A 160 15.15 9.16 -5.48
N PRO A 161 16.10 9.08 -4.52
CA PRO A 161 17.20 10.02 -4.47
C PRO A 161 18.02 9.99 -5.77
N ASP A 162 18.54 11.14 -6.19
CA ASP A 162 19.38 11.24 -7.39
C ASP A 162 20.81 11.66 -7.00
N HIS A 163 21.69 11.85 -7.98
CA HIS A 163 23.09 12.22 -7.75
C HIS A 163 23.29 13.46 -6.85
N ARG A 164 22.30 14.36 -6.73
CA ARG A 164 22.36 15.57 -5.89
C ARG A 164 22.15 15.28 -4.40
N SER A 165 21.62 14.11 -4.05
CA SER A 165 21.43 13.68 -2.65
C SER A 165 22.65 13.03 -2.00
N GLY A 166 23.73 12.83 -2.76
CA GLY A 166 24.92 12.09 -2.32
C GLY A 166 24.83 10.60 -2.63
N VAL A 167 25.99 9.96 -2.77
CA VAL A 167 26.13 8.56 -3.17
C VAL A 167 25.46 7.64 -2.15
N ASP A 168 25.59 7.93 -0.85
CA ASP A 168 25.07 7.09 0.22
C ASP A 168 23.53 6.99 0.20
N ALA A 169 22.83 8.10 -0.05
CA ALA A 169 21.36 8.11 -0.12
C ALA A 169 20.82 7.32 -1.33
N GLN A 170 21.50 7.43 -2.47
CA GLN A 170 21.15 6.67 -3.67
C GLN A 170 21.41 5.17 -3.47
N SER A 171 22.59 4.81 -2.96
CA SER A 171 22.98 3.42 -2.70
C SER A 171 22.12 2.77 -1.63
N PHE A 172 21.74 3.52 -0.59
CA PHE A 172 20.77 3.09 0.42
C PHE A 172 19.43 2.75 -0.22
N ALA A 173 18.85 3.70 -0.98
CA ALA A 173 17.55 3.51 -1.60
C ALA A 173 17.54 2.34 -2.60
N ALA A 174 18.62 2.17 -3.36
CA ALA A 174 18.77 1.05 -4.29
C ALA A 174 18.86 -0.30 -3.56
N ARG A 175 19.67 -0.42 -2.50
CA ARG A 175 19.78 -1.64 -1.69
C ARG A 175 18.46 -2.00 -1.02
N GLN A 176 17.76 -0.99 -0.50
CA GLN A 176 16.45 -1.16 0.11
C GLN A 176 15.42 -1.70 -0.90
N ILE A 177 15.36 -1.14 -2.10
CA ILE A 177 14.46 -1.62 -3.16
C ILE A 177 14.80 -3.05 -3.55
N ALA A 178 16.08 -3.34 -3.79
CA ALA A 178 16.54 -4.68 -4.15
C ALA A 178 16.20 -5.72 -3.08
N ALA A 179 16.32 -5.36 -1.80
CA ALA A 179 15.94 -6.24 -0.70
C ALA A 179 14.44 -6.54 -0.69
N TRP A 180 13.59 -5.52 -0.87
CA TRP A 180 12.15 -5.70 -0.88
C TRP A 180 11.64 -6.48 -2.09
N GLU A 181 12.21 -6.25 -3.27
CA GLU A 181 11.83 -6.94 -4.51
C GLU A 181 12.29 -8.41 -4.57
N ASN A 182 13.04 -8.89 -3.58
CA ASN A 182 13.26 -10.33 -3.40
C ASN A 182 11.96 -11.08 -3.07
N ALA A 183 10.95 -10.38 -2.54
CA ALA A 183 9.61 -10.94 -2.36
C ALA A 183 8.82 -10.81 -3.68
N PRO A 184 8.34 -11.92 -4.29
CA PRO A 184 7.72 -11.89 -5.62
C PRO A 184 6.39 -11.13 -5.67
N THR A 185 5.77 -10.91 -4.51
CA THR A 185 4.54 -10.15 -4.33
C THR A 185 4.79 -8.64 -4.21
N VAL A 186 6.03 -8.19 -4.03
CA VAL A 186 6.38 -6.78 -3.85
C VAL A 186 6.80 -6.16 -5.17
N MET A 187 6.21 -5.02 -5.50
CA MET A 187 6.58 -4.19 -6.65
C MET A 187 6.84 -2.77 -6.20
N VAL A 188 8.02 -2.23 -6.52
CA VAL A 188 8.33 -0.84 -6.21
C VAL A 188 8.18 0.03 -7.45
N ARG A 189 7.37 1.07 -7.34
CA ARG A 189 7.24 2.15 -8.32
C ARG A 189 7.87 3.40 -7.73
N TYR A 190 8.79 4.03 -8.46
CA TYR A 190 9.45 5.23 -7.97
C TYR A 190 9.57 6.33 -9.02
N ARG A 191 9.70 7.56 -8.54
CA ARG A 191 10.02 8.74 -9.36
C ARG A 191 11.25 9.46 -8.78
N PRO A 192 12.12 10.06 -9.61
CA PRO A 192 13.22 10.88 -9.09
C PRO A 192 12.69 12.01 -8.20
N LEU A 193 13.38 12.26 -7.08
CA LEU A 193 13.13 13.43 -6.24
C LEU A 193 13.50 14.71 -7.00
N ASP A 194 12.71 15.76 -6.78
CA ASP A 194 13.05 17.11 -7.23
C ASP A 194 13.88 17.80 -6.15
N TYR A 195 14.81 18.68 -6.56
CA TYR A 195 15.72 19.36 -5.63
C TYR A 195 15.73 20.85 -5.94
N PHE A 196 15.53 21.64 -4.89
CA PHE A 196 15.59 23.10 -4.98
C PHE A 196 16.36 23.69 -3.80
N GLU A 197 16.94 24.84 -4.06
CA GLU A 197 17.68 25.60 -3.06
C GLU A 197 16.71 26.32 -2.12
N VAL A 198 16.99 26.25 -0.83
CA VAL A 198 16.30 27.02 0.21
C VAL A 198 17.33 27.71 1.10
N GLU A 199 17.08 28.98 1.43
CA GLU A 199 17.88 29.67 2.43
C GLU A 199 17.43 29.29 3.83
N LYS A 200 18.38 28.79 4.64
CA LYS A 200 18.16 28.48 6.06
C LYS A 200 19.28 29.09 6.89
N LYS A 201 18.94 30.06 7.75
CA LYS A 201 19.89 30.78 8.61
C LYS A 201 21.06 31.41 7.83
N GLY A 202 20.78 32.02 6.68
CA GLY A 202 21.80 32.67 5.83
C GLY A 202 22.73 31.72 5.07
N LYS A 203 22.37 30.43 4.98
CA LYS A 203 23.07 29.41 4.18
C LYS A 203 22.12 28.79 3.16
N THR A 204 22.59 28.59 1.95
CA THR A 204 21.89 27.79 0.92
C THR A 204 21.94 26.32 1.31
N VAL A 205 20.77 25.69 1.43
CA VAL A 205 20.60 24.27 1.69
C VAL A 205 19.76 23.68 0.57
N TRP A 206 20.12 22.49 0.09
CA TRP A 206 19.29 21.75 -0.86
C TRP A 206 18.18 21.03 -0.11
N LYS A 207 16.93 21.26 -0.54
CA LYS A 207 15.77 20.51 -0.06
C LYS A 207 15.28 19.61 -1.18
N SER A 208 15.03 18.35 -0.86
CA SER A 208 14.36 17.42 -1.75
C SER A 208 12.84 17.49 -1.56
N GLN A 209 12.13 17.23 -2.64
CA GLN A 209 10.67 17.09 -2.66
C GLN A 209 10.26 15.94 -3.57
N GLU A 210 9.35 15.12 -3.07
CA GLU A 210 8.69 14.12 -3.88
C GLU A 210 7.63 14.79 -4.76
N LYS A 211 7.62 14.46 -6.06
CA LYS A 211 6.73 15.08 -7.04
C LYS A 211 6.06 14.03 -7.91
N GLY A 212 4.73 13.98 -7.86
CA GLY A 212 3.91 13.14 -8.73
C GLY A 212 3.95 11.65 -8.40
N VAL A 213 4.36 11.28 -7.19
CA VAL A 213 4.27 9.90 -6.68
C VAL A 213 2.85 9.60 -6.20
N ASP A 214 2.21 10.55 -5.54
CA ASP A 214 0.76 10.64 -5.30
C ASP A 214 -0.07 10.38 -6.57
N VAL A 215 0.24 11.09 -7.65
CA VAL A 215 -0.42 10.93 -8.95
C VAL A 215 -0.13 9.55 -9.55
N MET A 216 1.11 9.05 -9.41
CA MET A 216 1.48 7.71 -9.88
C MET A 216 0.72 6.61 -9.13
N LEU A 217 0.56 6.75 -7.81
CA LEU A 217 -0.23 5.83 -6.98
C LEU A 217 -1.69 5.87 -7.39
N ALA A 218 -2.29 7.06 -7.49
CA ALA A 218 -3.68 7.24 -7.88
C ALA A 218 -4.00 6.61 -9.25
N LEU A 219 -3.14 6.82 -10.25
CA LEU A 219 -3.31 6.26 -11.59
C LEU A 219 -3.18 4.73 -11.60
N ASP A 220 -2.17 4.18 -10.94
CA ASP A 220 -1.91 2.74 -10.89
C ASP A 220 -3.02 2.01 -10.10
N LEU A 221 -3.51 2.61 -9.01
CA LEU A 221 -4.65 2.10 -8.24
C LEU A 221 -5.90 1.96 -9.11
N VAL A 222 -6.26 3.00 -9.86
CA VAL A 222 -7.44 3.02 -10.73
C VAL A 222 -7.28 2.06 -11.92
N ASP A 223 -6.09 2.00 -12.52
CA ASP A 223 -5.80 1.10 -13.65
C ASP A 223 -5.95 -0.39 -13.27
N LEU A 224 -5.45 -0.76 -12.09
CA LEU A 224 -5.53 -2.13 -11.57
C LEU A 224 -6.96 -2.51 -11.15
N ALA A 225 -7.73 -1.54 -10.63
CA ALA A 225 -9.16 -1.74 -10.33
C ALA A 225 -9.96 -2.02 -11.61
N GLN A 226 -9.73 -1.23 -12.67
CA GLN A 226 -10.35 -1.44 -13.98
C GLN A 226 -9.96 -2.78 -14.60
N SER A 227 -8.68 -3.17 -14.46
CA SER A 227 -8.15 -4.43 -14.96
C SER A 227 -8.58 -5.65 -14.14
N GLY A 228 -9.23 -5.45 -12.98
CA GLY A 228 -9.70 -6.53 -12.12
C GLY A 228 -8.58 -7.34 -11.48
N VAL A 229 -7.43 -6.71 -11.20
CA VAL A 229 -6.29 -7.36 -10.54
C VAL A 229 -6.60 -7.71 -9.08
N PHE A 230 -7.49 -6.96 -8.45
CA PHE A 230 -7.92 -7.18 -7.08
C PHE A 230 -9.44 -7.03 -6.93
N ASP A 231 -9.94 -7.60 -5.83
CA ASP A 231 -11.31 -7.39 -5.35
C ASP A 231 -11.32 -6.32 -4.24
N THR A 232 -10.26 -6.28 -3.43
CA THR A 232 -10.05 -5.30 -2.37
C THR A 232 -8.70 -4.59 -2.52
N ALA A 233 -8.72 -3.26 -2.55
CA ALA A 233 -7.53 -2.43 -2.37
C ALA A 233 -7.38 -2.03 -0.90
N VAL A 234 -6.18 -2.17 -0.35
CA VAL A 234 -5.84 -1.56 0.95
C VAL A 234 -4.84 -0.43 0.70
N VAL A 235 -5.25 0.81 0.94
CA VAL A 235 -4.39 1.98 0.73
C VAL A 235 -3.80 2.44 2.06
N PHE A 236 -2.51 2.21 2.24
CA PHE A 236 -1.76 2.69 3.39
C PHE A 236 -1.24 4.11 3.10
N SER A 237 -2.12 5.08 3.36
CA SER A 237 -1.81 6.50 3.36
C SER A 237 -2.85 7.24 4.19
N ALA A 238 -2.49 8.43 4.65
CA ALA A 238 -3.42 9.39 5.23
C ALA A 238 -3.49 10.68 4.40
N ASP A 239 -3.11 10.62 3.12
CA ASP A 239 -3.19 11.74 2.20
C ASP A 239 -4.59 11.87 1.57
N SER A 240 -5.20 13.05 1.74
CA SER A 240 -6.52 13.36 1.19
C SER A 240 -6.50 13.50 -0.33
N ASP A 241 -5.33 13.73 -0.93
CA ASP A 241 -5.21 13.89 -2.38
C ASP A 241 -5.49 12.58 -3.14
N LEU A 242 -5.52 11.44 -2.43
CA LEU A 242 -5.91 10.14 -2.97
C LEU A 242 -7.43 9.92 -3.01
N LEU A 243 -8.25 10.73 -2.32
CA LEU A 243 -9.70 10.54 -2.23
C LEU A 243 -10.38 10.36 -3.60
N PRO A 244 -10.09 11.18 -4.64
CA PRO A 244 -10.71 11.01 -5.95
C PRO A 244 -10.40 9.65 -6.60
N ALA A 245 -9.22 9.09 -6.34
CA ALA A 245 -8.86 7.77 -6.84
C ALA A 245 -9.62 6.66 -6.07
N LEU A 246 -9.77 6.81 -4.75
CA LEU A 246 -10.56 5.87 -3.94
C LEU A 246 -12.03 5.87 -4.35
N GLU A 247 -12.62 7.05 -4.59
CA GLU A 247 -13.97 7.21 -5.11
C GLU A 247 -14.14 6.46 -6.44
N GLN A 248 -13.20 6.63 -7.37
CA GLN A 248 -13.23 5.94 -8.66
C GLN A 248 -13.14 4.41 -8.52
N VAL A 249 -12.37 3.89 -7.56
CA VAL A 249 -12.27 2.44 -7.31
C VAL A 249 -13.59 1.89 -6.75
N VAL A 250 -14.25 2.65 -5.87
CA VAL A 250 -15.58 2.31 -5.36
C VAL A 250 -16.62 2.30 -6.49
N ASP A 251 -16.59 3.31 -7.39
CA ASP A 251 -17.47 3.39 -8.55
C ASP A 251 -17.29 2.21 -9.53
N LEU A 252 -16.08 1.65 -9.59
CA LEU A 252 -15.77 0.44 -10.36
C LEU A 252 -16.24 -0.85 -9.67
N GLY A 253 -16.91 -0.75 -8.52
CA GLY A 253 -17.45 -1.87 -7.76
C GLY A 253 -16.40 -2.66 -7.00
N ARG A 254 -15.22 -2.10 -6.77
CA ARG A 254 -14.15 -2.73 -5.96
C ARG A 254 -14.22 -2.23 -4.52
N ARG A 255 -13.82 -3.08 -3.57
CA ARG A 255 -13.74 -2.67 -2.17
C ARG A 255 -12.47 -1.85 -1.95
N VAL A 256 -12.59 -0.81 -1.13
CA VAL A 256 -11.46 -0.01 -0.67
C VAL A 256 -11.41 -0.07 0.85
N GLU A 257 -10.23 -0.37 1.37
CA GLU A 257 -9.85 -0.24 2.77
C GLU A 257 -8.69 0.76 2.84
N THR A 258 -8.52 1.41 3.98
CA THR A 258 -7.37 2.28 4.26
C THR A 258 -6.61 1.79 5.46
N ALA A 259 -5.35 2.18 5.59
CA ALA A 259 -4.54 1.92 6.77
C ALA A 259 -3.82 3.20 7.20
N THR A 260 -3.75 3.41 8.52
CA THR A 260 -3.05 4.54 9.13
C THR A 260 -2.41 4.11 10.44
N TRP A 261 -1.26 4.70 10.77
CA TRP A 261 -0.68 4.55 12.10
C TRP A 261 -1.58 5.19 13.16
N ASP A 262 -1.60 4.59 14.34
CA ASP A 262 -2.30 5.05 15.52
C ASP A 262 -1.30 5.31 16.65
N GLY A 263 -1.00 6.58 16.88
CA GLY A 263 -0.03 7.02 17.88
C GLY A 263 -0.17 8.51 18.21
N PRO A 264 0.49 8.98 19.28
CA PRO A 264 0.34 10.35 19.80
C PRO A 264 0.77 11.45 18.81
N GLY A 265 1.58 11.14 17.80
CA GLY A 265 1.98 12.08 16.74
C GLY A 265 0.95 12.25 15.60
N ILE A 266 -0.21 11.60 15.66
CA ILE A 266 -1.20 11.61 14.59
C ILE A 266 -2.24 12.72 14.83
N ASN A 267 -2.16 13.76 14.01
CA ASN A 267 -3.05 14.94 14.09
C ASN A 267 -4.21 14.93 13.07
N ARG A 268 -4.29 13.91 12.21
CA ARG A 268 -5.36 13.78 11.21
C ARG A 268 -6.07 12.44 11.37
N GLY A 269 -7.40 12.48 11.33
CA GLY A 269 -8.23 11.28 11.32
C GLY A 269 -8.08 10.46 10.04
N PRO A 270 -8.72 9.28 9.96
CA PRO A 270 -8.69 8.44 8.77
C PRO A 270 -9.34 9.17 7.58
N LEU A 271 -8.98 8.73 6.36
CA LEU A 271 -9.66 9.17 5.15
C LEU A 271 -11.14 8.80 5.21
N ARG A 272 -12.00 9.65 4.65
CA ARG A 272 -13.45 9.46 4.63
C ARG A 272 -13.98 9.87 3.28
N ILE A 273 -14.83 9.02 2.73
CA ILE A 273 -15.66 9.33 1.56
C ILE A 273 -17.07 9.54 2.12
N PRO A 274 -17.71 10.72 1.92
CA PRO A 274 -18.99 11.05 2.58
C PRO A 274 -20.12 10.02 2.38
N GLU A 275 -20.07 9.26 1.29
CA GLU A 275 -21.12 8.33 0.86
C GLU A 275 -20.69 6.84 0.94
N CYS A 276 -19.47 6.55 1.43
CA CYS A 276 -18.94 5.19 1.53
C CYS A 276 -18.32 4.96 2.92
N ASP A 277 -18.71 3.86 3.58
CA ASP A 277 -18.08 3.43 4.82
C ASP A 277 -16.68 2.85 4.53
N LEU A 278 -15.70 3.73 4.55
CA LEU A 278 -14.30 3.40 4.28
C LEU A 278 -13.68 2.83 5.55
N TRP A 279 -13.50 1.49 5.59
CA TRP A 279 -12.80 0.85 6.69
C TRP A 279 -11.36 1.36 6.78
N ASN A 280 -10.92 1.70 8.00
CA ASN A 280 -9.55 2.10 8.26
C ASN A 280 -8.90 1.20 9.32
N HIS A 281 -7.88 0.46 8.90
CA HIS A 281 -6.97 -0.27 9.78
C HIS A 281 -6.12 0.71 10.59
N ARG A 282 -6.36 0.78 11.91
CA ARG A 282 -5.57 1.61 12.84
C ARG A 282 -4.40 0.81 13.40
N LEU A 283 -3.20 1.08 12.91
CA LEU A 283 -2.00 0.31 13.22
C LEU A 283 -1.25 0.93 14.40
N ASN A 284 -1.20 0.25 15.55
CA ASN A 284 -0.50 0.73 16.74
C ASN A 284 0.99 0.33 16.75
N ARG A 285 1.66 0.59 17.88
CA ARG A 285 3.06 0.23 18.08
C ARG A 285 3.35 -1.26 17.89
N SER A 286 2.50 -2.14 18.41
CA SER A 286 2.67 -3.60 18.27
C SER A 286 2.56 -4.06 16.81
N HIS A 287 1.76 -3.39 15.99
CA HIS A 287 1.70 -3.65 14.55
C HIS A 287 2.98 -3.16 13.86
N PHE A 288 3.48 -1.96 14.22
CA PHE A 288 4.74 -1.45 13.70
C PHE A 288 5.91 -2.39 14.01
N ASP A 289 6.02 -2.89 15.24
CA ASP A 289 7.11 -3.79 15.63
C ASP A 289 7.10 -5.11 14.84
N GLN A 290 5.93 -5.58 14.37
CA GLN A 290 5.83 -6.77 13.51
C GLN A 290 6.36 -6.53 12.09
N VAL A 291 6.13 -5.32 11.56
CA VAL A 291 6.43 -5.00 10.15
C VAL A 291 7.68 -4.17 9.96
N CYS A 292 8.32 -3.73 11.05
CA CYS A 292 9.54 -2.92 11.02
C CYS A 292 10.64 -3.57 10.17
N ASP A 293 11.29 -2.75 9.35
CA ASP A 293 12.51 -3.10 8.64
C ASP A 293 13.70 -2.61 9.46
N SER A 294 14.50 -3.55 9.97
CA SER A 294 15.69 -3.28 10.80
C SER A 294 16.99 -3.48 10.02
N THR A 295 16.90 -3.67 8.69
CA THR A 295 18.06 -3.87 7.83
C THR A 295 18.86 -2.58 7.72
N ASP A 296 20.16 -2.64 7.99
CA ASP A 296 21.07 -1.51 7.76
C ASP A 296 21.49 -1.47 6.29
N TYR A 297 20.83 -0.63 5.50
CA TYR A 297 21.13 -0.48 4.08
C TYR A 297 22.30 0.50 3.82
N LEU A 298 22.94 1.04 4.85
CA LEU A 298 24.19 1.79 4.72
C LEU A 298 25.40 0.87 4.78
N ALA A 299 25.33 -0.23 5.54
CA ALA A 299 26.40 -1.21 5.66
C ALA A 299 26.81 -1.77 4.28
N THR A 300 28.03 -1.48 3.85
CA THR A 300 28.65 -2.09 2.67
C THR A 300 29.10 -3.51 3.03
N GLU A 301 28.64 -4.51 2.26
CA GLU A 301 29.23 -5.86 2.25
C GLU A 301 30.68 -5.84 1.74
#